data_AF-A0A1W2EM96-F1
#
_entry.id   AF-A0A1W2EM96-F1
#
_cell.length_a   1.000
_cell.length_b   1.000
_cell.length_c   1.000
_cell.angle_alpha   90.00
_cell.angle_beta   90.00
_cell.angle_gamma   90.00
#
_symmetry.space_group_name_H-M   'P 1'
#
loop_
_entity.id
_entity.type
_entity.pdbx_description
1 polymer ?
#
loop_
_entity_poly.entity_id
_entity_poly.type
_entity_poly.pdbx_seq_one_letter_code
_entity_poly.pdbx_strand_id
1 'polypeptide(L)'
;MPNSPSPRSHCFVITPYGDQNGDEEDQLMFERINNLVKNIIEPVETLLLEDGINWKMLVGRDRAHEDGLWRRIGQQIASAETVIAVVASDKPNTYLELGFAYGLWQRPVLIQLGGYPKPSDLKGMTWLHVSHEEAENPTTKAAKDKTAELARLLKQIALDGGRRPPECLNEKTTSYGLHTTYNRFNAISLGDWSTMIKDAREFVSIVMPKGLKVRTRSFQMNDLEEAQLADLIRLKTLDDHIPFTLLVNHPASISEAYLKSTGDMTVSEFQARLNETFKKWKKLEEEITAQAGKERFKVLRVEGLQLQYRATLTERRLLMTPRFISERFDSHHTIDAPNISGTKDTPSLYAMYRAEIEKMVKIGNNSE
;
A
#
# COMPACT_ATOMS: atom_id res chain seq x y z
N MET A 1 -23.81 37.29 -14.25
CA MET A 1 -23.07 36.14 -14.78
C MET A 1 -23.59 34.91 -14.07
N PRO A 2 -24.05 33.86 -14.78
CA PRO A 2 -24.47 32.64 -14.11
C PRO A 2 -23.22 32.01 -13.48
N ASN A 3 -23.30 31.68 -12.19
CA ASN A 3 -22.25 30.97 -11.48
C ASN A 3 -21.93 29.69 -12.25
N SER A 4 -20.72 29.58 -12.77
CA SER A 4 -20.19 28.32 -13.29
C SER A 4 -20.42 27.26 -12.21
N PRO A 5 -21.06 26.11 -12.51
CA PRO A 5 -21.25 25.08 -11.50
C PRO A 5 -19.88 24.69 -10.97
N SER A 6 -19.74 24.70 -9.64
CA SER A 6 -18.54 24.20 -8.97
C SER A 6 -18.19 22.82 -9.53
N PRO A 7 -16.92 22.52 -9.81
CA PRO A 7 -16.53 21.22 -10.34
C PRO A 7 -17.09 20.12 -9.42
N ARG A 8 -17.76 19.13 -10.01
CA ARG A 8 -18.29 17.97 -9.27
C ARG A 8 -17.12 17.24 -8.61
N SER A 9 -17.11 17.18 -7.27
CA SER A 9 -16.26 16.24 -6.54
C SER A 9 -16.72 14.80 -6.81
N HIS A 10 -15.88 13.82 -6.54
CA HIS A 10 -16.23 12.41 -6.74
C HIS A 10 -15.74 11.51 -5.62
N CYS A 11 -16.43 10.38 -5.49
CA CYS A 11 -16.02 9.23 -4.71
C CYS A 11 -15.62 8.13 -5.71
N PHE A 12 -14.42 7.59 -5.58
CA PHE A 12 -13.95 6.53 -6.48
C PHE A 12 -14.29 5.16 -5.90
N VAL A 13 -14.88 4.28 -6.71
CA VAL A 13 -15.35 2.95 -6.30
C VAL A 13 -14.37 1.91 -6.83
N ILE A 14 -13.56 1.40 -5.92
CA ILE A 14 -12.63 0.28 -6.13
C ILE A 14 -13.46 -1.01 -6.07
N THR A 15 -13.42 -1.77 -7.14
CA THR A 15 -14.09 -3.07 -7.23
C THR A 15 -13.10 -4.13 -7.69
N PRO A 16 -13.28 -5.39 -7.27
CA PRO A 16 -12.58 -6.50 -7.90
C PRO A 16 -12.75 -6.48 -9.41
N TYR A 17 -11.69 -6.77 -10.14
CA TYR A 17 -11.83 -7.07 -11.56
C TYR A 17 -12.41 -8.48 -11.67
N GLY A 18 -13.63 -8.57 -12.17
CA GLY A 18 -14.22 -9.84 -12.63
C GLY A 18 -13.98 -9.98 -14.13
N ASP A 19 -13.89 -11.21 -14.60
CA ASP A 19 -13.94 -11.51 -16.03
C ASP A 19 -15.36 -11.96 -16.38
N GLN A 20 -16.09 -11.11 -17.10
CA GLN A 20 -17.43 -11.44 -17.62
C GLN A 20 -17.41 -12.64 -18.58
N ASN A 21 -16.24 -12.98 -19.13
CA ASN A 21 -16.01 -14.15 -19.99
C ASN A 21 -15.17 -15.22 -19.29
N GLY A 22 -14.93 -15.08 -17.98
CA GLY A 22 -14.18 -16.01 -17.16
C GLY A 22 -14.95 -17.31 -16.92
N ASP A 23 -14.47 -18.10 -15.97
CA ASP A 23 -15.22 -19.27 -15.50
C ASP A 23 -16.52 -18.88 -14.78
N GLU A 24 -17.33 -19.87 -14.43
CA GLU A 24 -18.64 -19.67 -13.79
C GLU A 24 -18.52 -18.90 -12.46
N GLU A 25 -17.42 -19.09 -11.72
CA GLU A 25 -17.19 -18.40 -10.44
C GLU A 25 -16.86 -16.92 -10.66
N ASP A 26 -16.02 -16.61 -11.66
CA ASP A 26 -15.67 -15.22 -12.03
C ASP A 26 -16.87 -14.46 -12.61
N GLN A 27 -17.72 -15.11 -13.42
CA GLN A 27 -18.95 -14.52 -13.95
C GLN A 27 -19.94 -14.21 -12.83
N LEU A 28 -20.15 -15.16 -11.91
CA LEU A 28 -21.02 -14.96 -10.75
C LEU A 28 -20.52 -13.82 -9.86
N MET A 29 -19.21 -13.72 -9.64
CA MET A 29 -18.64 -12.61 -8.88
C MET A 29 -18.87 -11.26 -9.59
N PHE A 30 -18.67 -11.22 -10.90
CA PHE A 30 -18.90 -10.04 -11.73
C PHE A 30 -20.36 -9.55 -11.62
N GLU A 31 -21.33 -10.45 -11.76
CA GLU A 31 -22.76 -10.13 -11.60
C GLU A 31 -23.08 -9.59 -10.21
N ARG A 32 -22.56 -10.23 -9.16
CA ARG A 32 -22.79 -9.78 -7.77
C ARG A 32 -22.23 -8.38 -7.51
N ILE A 33 -21.04 -8.08 -8.04
CA ILE A 33 -20.45 -6.73 -7.96
C ILE A 33 -21.27 -5.73 -8.77
N ASN A 34 -21.79 -6.11 -9.95
CA ASN A 34 -22.68 -5.26 -10.75
C ASN A 34 -23.95 -4.90 -10.00
N ASN A 35 -24.59 -5.90 -9.39
CA ASN A 35 -25.79 -5.70 -8.58
C ASN A 35 -25.51 -4.80 -7.38
N LEU A 36 -24.42 -5.04 -6.65
CA LEU A 36 -24.00 -4.17 -5.54
C LEU A 36 -23.81 -2.70 -5.99
N VAL A 37 -23.08 -2.49 -7.09
CA VAL A 37 -22.83 -1.13 -7.60
C VAL A 37 -24.14 -0.45 -7.98
N LYS A 38 -24.96 -1.09 -8.80
CA LYS A 38 -26.19 -0.52 -9.34
C LYS A 38 -27.27 -0.29 -8.28
N ASN A 39 -27.42 -1.23 -7.36
CA ASN A 39 -28.56 -1.26 -6.45
C ASN A 39 -28.25 -0.60 -5.09
N ILE A 40 -26.99 -0.54 -4.69
CA ILE A 40 -26.58 0.01 -3.39
C ILE A 40 -25.68 1.24 -3.55
N ILE A 41 -24.64 1.20 -4.38
CA ILE A 41 -23.63 2.28 -4.42
C ILE A 41 -24.09 3.49 -5.23
N GLU A 42 -24.54 3.30 -6.47
CA GLU A 42 -24.98 4.41 -7.33
C GLU A 42 -26.16 5.21 -6.75
N PRO A 43 -27.17 4.58 -6.11
CA PRO A 43 -28.28 5.33 -5.50
C PRO A 43 -27.87 6.26 -4.36
N VAL A 44 -26.67 6.10 -3.79
CA VAL A 44 -26.13 7.00 -2.76
C VAL A 44 -25.91 8.41 -3.30
N GLU A 45 -25.64 8.58 -4.60
CA GLU A 45 -25.48 9.91 -5.22
C GLU A 45 -26.71 10.80 -4.96
N THR A 46 -27.91 10.25 -5.11
CA THR A 46 -29.16 10.98 -4.90
C THR A 46 -29.30 11.42 -3.45
N LEU A 47 -29.02 10.52 -2.50
CA LEU A 47 -29.13 10.81 -1.07
C LEU A 47 -28.09 11.86 -0.62
N LEU A 48 -26.87 11.78 -1.13
CA LEU A 48 -25.84 12.78 -0.86
C LEU A 48 -26.19 14.14 -1.47
N LEU A 49 -26.79 14.16 -2.66
CA LEU A 49 -27.23 15.40 -3.32
C LEU A 49 -28.35 16.09 -2.54
N GLU A 50 -29.31 15.34 -1.98
CA GLU A 50 -30.34 15.85 -1.08
C GLU A 50 -29.73 16.52 0.17
N ASP A 51 -28.58 16.03 0.61
CA ASP A 51 -27.77 16.57 1.71
C ASP A 51 -26.80 17.69 1.28
N GLY A 52 -26.87 18.16 0.03
CA GLY A 52 -26.02 19.22 -0.51
C GLY A 52 -24.60 18.78 -0.90
N ILE A 53 -24.32 17.48 -0.90
CA ILE A 53 -23.03 16.89 -1.27
C ILE A 53 -23.10 16.40 -2.72
N ASN A 54 -22.54 17.19 -3.65
CA ASN A 54 -22.55 16.89 -5.08
C ASN A 54 -21.38 15.97 -5.47
N TRP A 55 -21.45 14.71 -5.06
CA TRP A 55 -20.47 13.67 -5.39
C TRP A 55 -20.97 12.77 -6.51
N LYS A 56 -20.09 12.46 -7.46
CA LYS A 56 -20.29 11.39 -8.44
C LYS A 56 -19.54 10.12 -8.02
N MET A 57 -20.15 8.96 -8.16
CA MET A 57 -19.51 7.65 -8.03
C MET A 57 -18.79 7.31 -9.33
N LEU A 58 -17.48 7.11 -9.26
CA LEU A 58 -16.67 6.70 -10.40
C LEU A 58 -16.17 5.27 -10.18
N VAL A 59 -16.73 4.31 -10.91
CA VAL A 59 -16.40 2.89 -10.77
C VAL A 59 -15.15 2.54 -11.58
N GLY A 60 -14.18 1.88 -10.95
CA GLY A 60 -12.88 1.57 -11.55
C GLY A 60 -12.85 0.39 -12.54
N ARG A 61 -13.89 -0.47 -12.55
CA ARG A 61 -13.87 -1.76 -13.27
C ARG A 61 -13.89 -1.71 -14.78
N ASP A 62 -14.42 -0.66 -15.40
CA ASP A 62 -14.76 -0.65 -16.85
C ASP A 62 -13.53 -0.59 -17.78
N ARG A 63 -12.32 -0.90 -17.27
CA ARG A 63 -11.08 -0.41 -17.86
C ARG A 63 -9.93 -1.41 -17.87
N ALA A 64 -10.20 -2.70 -17.62
CA ALA A 64 -9.20 -3.76 -17.60
C ALA A 64 -8.33 -3.86 -18.88
N HIS A 65 -8.73 -3.20 -19.97
CA HIS A 65 -8.05 -3.21 -21.26
C HIS A 65 -7.58 -1.82 -21.74
N GLU A 66 -7.60 -0.80 -20.88
CA GLU A 66 -7.16 0.55 -21.25
C GLU A 66 -5.64 0.74 -21.09
N ASP A 67 -4.97 1.24 -22.13
CA ASP A 67 -3.59 1.72 -22.02
C ASP A 67 -3.49 2.85 -20.98
N GLY A 68 -2.51 2.72 -20.09
CA GLY A 68 -2.32 3.67 -18.98
C GLY A 68 -3.42 3.61 -17.91
N LEU A 69 -4.18 2.51 -17.82
CA LEU A 69 -5.22 2.25 -16.81
C LEU A 69 -4.85 2.78 -15.42
N TRP A 70 -3.70 2.36 -14.92
CA TRP A 70 -3.25 2.66 -13.57
C TRP A 70 -2.85 4.13 -13.35
N ARG A 71 -2.41 4.83 -14.40
CA ARG A 71 -2.25 6.29 -14.36
C ARG A 71 -3.58 6.95 -14.08
N ARG A 72 -4.62 6.53 -14.82
CA ARG A 72 -5.97 7.08 -14.68
C ARG A 72 -6.58 6.70 -13.33
N ILE A 73 -6.49 5.44 -12.91
CA ILE A 73 -6.97 4.99 -11.59
C ILE A 73 -6.28 5.77 -10.47
N GLY A 74 -4.94 5.86 -10.50
CA GLY A 74 -4.20 6.64 -9.51
C GLY A 74 -4.59 8.11 -9.49
N GLN A 75 -4.77 8.73 -10.67
CA GLN A 75 -5.25 10.12 -10.76
C GLN A 75 -6.67 10.29 -10.22
N GLN A 76 -7.57 9.35 -10.50
CA GLN A 76 -8.95 9.40 -10.05
C GLN A 76 -9.09 9.15 -8.55
N ILE A 77 -8.39 8.15 -8.01
CA ILE A 77 -8.31 7.95 -6.57
C ILE A 77 -7.76 9.23 -5.93
N ALA A 78 -6.65 9.77 -6.42
CA ALA A 78 -6.02 10.91 -5.77
C ALA A 78 -6.74 12.25 -5.95
N SER A 79 -7.66 12.36 -6.91
CA SER A 79 -8.57 13.50 -7.04
C SER A 79 -9.90 13.28 -6.33
N ALA A 80 -10.18 12.06 -5.86
CA ALA A 80 -11.39 11.77 -5.11
C ALA A 80 -11.32 12.36 -3.70
N GLU A 81 -12.50 12.67 -3.16
CA GLU A 81 -12.69 13.06 -1.77
C GLU A 81 -12.45 11.87 -0.84
N THR A 82 -12.98 10.71 -1.25
CA THR A 82 -12.78 9.42 -0.59
C THR A 82 -12.96 8.28 -1.59
N VAL A 83 -12.77 7.05 -1.12
CA VAL A 83 -13.01 5.84 -1.88
C VAL A 83 -13.99 4.90 -1.18
N ILE A 84 -14.71 4.14 -1.97
CA ILE A 84 -15.38 2.91 -1.55
C ILE A 84 -14.55 1.75 -2.09
N ALA A 85 -14.27 0.73 -1.28
CA ALA A 85 -13.61 -0.48 -1.76
C ALA A 85 -14.44 -1.72 -1.46
N VAL A 86 -14.83 -2.45 -2.50
CA VAL A 86 -15.51 -3.73 -2.37
C VAL A 86 -14.45 -4.81 -2.12
N VAL A 87 -14.41 -5.34 -0.90
CA VAL A 87 -13.34 -6.25 -0.47
C VAL A 87 -13.76 -7.70 -0.70
N ALA A 88 -13.07 -8.38 -1.62
CA ALA A 88 -13.04 -9.82 -1.77
C ALA A 88 -11.64 -10.34 -1.40
N SER A 89 -11.54 -11.49 -0.72
CA SER A 89 -10.28 -11.99 -0.13
C SER A 89 -9.20 -12.38 -1.15
N ASP A 90 -9.58 -12.54 -2.41
CA ASP A 90 -8.83 -13.19 -3.47
C ASP A 90 -8.51 -12.26 -4.64
N LYS A 91 -8.86 -10.97 -4.57
CA LYS A 91 -8.78 -10.04 -5.72
C LYS A 91 -7.73 -8.94 -5.49
N PRO A 92 -6.49 -9.14 -5.99
CA PRO A 92 -5.34 -8.32 -5.59
C PRO A 92 -5.39 -6.85 -6.04
N ASN A 93 -6.10 -6.54 -7.13
CA ASN A 93 -6.28 -5.16 -7.63
C ASN A 93 -6.93 -4.25 -6.57
N THR A 94 -7.93 -4.78 -5.87
CA THR A 94 -8.67 -4.07 -4.82
C THR A 94 -7.73 -3.63 -3.70
N TYR A 95 -6.85 -4.53 -3.25
CA TYR A 95 -5.91 -4.22 -2.18
C TYR A 95 -4.86 -3.22 -2.62
N LEU A 96 -4.35 -3.30 -3.85
CA LEU A 96 -3.45 -2.29 -4.40
C LEU A 96 -4.11 -0.91 -4.39
N GLU A 97 -5.27 -0.77 -5.04
CA GLU A 97 -5.99 0.50 -5.15
C GLU A 97 -6.32 1.05 -3.75
N LEU A 98 -6.72 0.18 -2.82
CA LEU A 98 -6.97 0.54 -1.42
C LEU A 98 -5.69 1.01 -0.71
N GLY A 99 -4.56 0.33 -0.93
CA GLY A 99 -3.27 0.74 -0.40
C GLY A 99 -2.82 2.11 -0.93
N PHE A 100 -3.16 2.42 -2.19
CA PHE A 100 -2.91 3.73 -2.77
C PHE A 100 -3.80 4.82 -2.15
N ALA A 101 -5.11 4.57 -2.02
CA ALA A 101 -6.04 5.47 -1.35
C ALA A 101 -5.63 5.74 0.11
N TYR A 102 -5.26 4.68 0.84
CA TYR A 102 -4.77 4.77 2.21
C TYR A 102 -3.44 5.53 2.30
N GLY A 103 -2.55 5.31 1.33
CA GLY A 103 -1.30 6.05 1.14
C GLY A 103 -1.51 7.56 0.99
N LEU A 104 -2.64 7.96 0.40
CA LEU A 104 -3.06 9.35 0.22
C LEU A 104 -3.90 9.89 1.40
N TRP A 105 -3.89 9.17 2.52
CA TRP A 105 -4.64 9.48 3.73
C TRP A 105 -6.16 9.54 3.54
N GLN A 106 -6.69 8.94 2.48
CA GLN A 106 -8.14 8.90 2.33
C GLN A 106 -8.77 8.03 3.43
N ARG A 107 -10.05 8.28 3.70
CA ARG A 107 -10.86 7.52 4.67
C ARG A 107 -11.78 6.53 3.94
N PRO A 108 -11.26 5.39 3.45
CA PRO A 108 -12.03 4.44 2.67
C PRO A 108 -13.21 3.87 3.47
N VAL A 109 -14.35 3.67 2.81
CA VAL A 109 -15.43 2.79 3.29
C VAL A 109 -15.28 1.43 2.61
N LEU A 110 -15.11 0.39 3.41
CA LEU A 110 -14.96 -0.97 2.92
C LEU A 110 -16.32 -1.67 2.87
N ILE A 111 -16.70 -2.17 1.71
CA ILE A 111 -17.90 -3.01 1.57
C ILE A 111 -17.46 -4.46 1.63
N GLN A 112 -17.95 -5.18 2.65
CA GLN A 112 -17.84 -6.63 2.73
C GLN A 112 -19.08 -7.24 2.09
N LEU A 113 -18.91 -7.80 0.89
CA LEU A 113 -19.96 -8.59 0.26
C LEU A 113 -20.14 -9.93 0.99
N GLY A 114 -21.38 -10.38 1.15
CA GLY A 114 -21.74 -11.65 1.77
C GLY A 114 -20.90 -12.82 1.23
N GLY A 115 -20.61 -13.79 2.09
CA GLY A 115 -19.80 -14.97 1.72
C GLY A 115 -18.28 -14.77 1.78
N TYR A 116 -17.77 -13.53 1.77
CA TYR A 116 -16.33 -13.28 1.86
C TYR A 116 -15.87 -12.98 3.30
N PRO A 117 -14.76 -13.57 3.75
CA PRO A 117 -14.23 -13.31 5.09
C PRO A 117 -13.64 -11.90 5.19
N LYS A 118 -13.88 -11.23 6.32
CA LYS A 118 -13.24 -9.94 6.63
C LYS A 118 -11.73 -10.13 6.83
N PRO A 119 -10.86 -9.51 6.03
CA PRO A 119 -9.42 -9.59 6.24
C PRO A 119 -9.04 -8.99 7.59
N SER A 120 -8.20 -9.69 8.35
CA SER A 120 -7.69 -9.21 9.65
C SER A 120 -6.97 -7.87 9.55
N ASP A 121 -6.39 -7.62 8.38
CA ASP A 121 -5.67 -6.44 7.96
C ASP A 121 -6.40 -5.13 8.00
N LEU A 122 -7.71 -5.21 7.78
CA LEU A 122 -8.54 -4.07 7.48
C LEU A 122 -9.53 -3.82 8.64
N LYS A 123 -9.33 -4.47 9.78
CA LYS A 123 -10.22 -4.44 10.95
C LYS A 123 -10.51 -3.03 11.48
N GLY A 124 -9.53 -2.13 11.42
CA GLY A 124 -9.64 -0.75 11.91
C GLY A 124 -10.23 0.26 10.91
N MET A 125 -10.59 -0.17 9.70
CA MET A 125 -11.24 0.69 8.71
C MET A 125 -12.77 0.68 8.88
N THR A 126 -13.47 1.65 8.30
CA THR A 126 -14.93 1.70 8.30
C THR A 126 -15.49 0.61 7.39
N TRP A 127 -16.44 -0.19 7.89
CA TRP A 127 -17.05 -1.30 7.15
C TRP A 127 -18.54 -1.12 6.98
N LEU A 128 -19.03 -1.58 5.83
CA LEU A 128 -20.43 -1.85 5.56
C LEU A 128 -20.55 -3.30 5.10
N HIS A 129 -21.32 -4.11 5.83
CA HIS A 129 -21.67 -5.45 5.38
C HIS A 129 -22.90 -5.38 4.48
N VAL A 130 -22.84 -6.04 3.32
CA VAL A 130 -23.93 -6.16 2.36
C VAL A 130 -24.06 -7.63 1.94
N SER A 131 -25.23 -8.23 2.16
CA SER A 131 -25.52 -9.59 1.72
C SER A 131 -25.76 -9.66 0.21
N HIS A 132 -25.72 -10.86 -0.37
CA HIS A 132 -26.06 -11.02 -1.80
C HIS A 132 -27.52 -10.65 -2.07
N GLU A 133 -28.44 -11.04 -1.20
CA GLU A 133 -29.87 -10.74 -1.34
C GLU A 133 -30.15 -9.22 -1.32
N GLU A 134 -29.45 -8.49 -0.45
CA GLU A 134 -29.51 -7.03 -0.38
C GLU A 134 -28.97 -6.38 -1.66
N ALA A 135 -27.87 -6.89 -2.20
CA ALA A 135 -27.27 -6.40 -3.43
C ALA A 135 -28.16 -6.68 -4.67
N GLU A 136 -28.90 -7.79 -4.69
CA GLU A 136 -29.73 -8.20 -5.84
C GLU A 136 -31.10 -7.51 -5.88
N ASN A 137 -31.68 -7.19 -4.72
CA ASN A 137 -33.08 -6.74 -4.62
C ASN A 137 -33.23 -5.30 -4.08
N PRO A 138 -33.11 -4.26 -4.95
CA PRO A 138 -33.08 -2.85 -4.53
C PRO A 138 -34.37 -2.34 -3.88
N THR A 139 -35.48 -3.03 -4.10
CA THR A 139 -36.80 -2.62 -3.57
C THR A 139 -37.02 -3.04 -2.13
N THR A 140 -36.21 -3.98 -1.62
CA THR A 140 -36.31 -4.45 -0.25
C THR A 140 -35.96 -3.34 0.74
N LYS A 141 -36.57 -3.39 1.93
CA LYS A 141 -36.22 -2.47 3.00
C LYS A 141 -34.74 -2.59 3.39
N ALA A 142 -34.21 -3.82 3.44
CA ALA A 142 -32.81 -4.09 3.78
C ALA A 142 -31.83 -3.42 2.81
N ALA A 143 -32.07 -3.52 1.49
CA ALA A 143 -31.24 -2.84 0.50
C ALA A 143 -31.27 -1.30 0.67
N LYS A 144 -32.45 -0.72 0.87
CA LYS A 144 -32.60 0.73 1.10
C LYS A 144 -31.90 1.19 2.38
N ASP A 145 -32.01 0.42 3.46
CA ASP A 145 -31.34 0.69 4.73
C ASP A 145 -29.81 0.67 4.54
N LYS A 146 -29.27 -0.23 3.71
CA LYS A 146 -27.83 -0.28 3.38
C LYS A 146 -27.36 0.89 2.53
N THR A 147 -28.14 1.29 1.53
CA THR A 147 -27.87 2.50 0.74
C THR A 147 -27.84 3.74 1.64
N ALA A 148 -28.81 3.89 2.55
CA ALA A 148 -28.86 4.99 3.50
C ALA A 148 -27.70 4.95 4.51
N GLU A 149 -27.33 3.76 4.99
CA GLU A 149 -26.17 3.56 5.86
C GLU A 149 -24.87 3.99 5.18
N LEU A 150 -24.65 3.60 3.92
CA LEU A 150 -23.51 4.01 3.11
C LEU A 150 -23.49 5.54 2.92
N ALA A 151 -24.62 6.14 2.56
CA ALA A 151 -24.75 7.58 2.40
C ALA A 151 -24.37 8.34 3.68
N ARG A 152 -24.84 7.87 4.84
CA ARG A 152 -24.50 8.47 6.14
C ARG A 152 -23.00 8.39 6.44
N LEU A 153 -22.35 7.27 6.12
CA LEU A 153 -20.89 7.13 6.31
C LEU A 153 -20.11 8.10 5.42
N LEU A 154 -20.49 8.23 4.14
CA LEU A 154 -19.85 9.15 3.20
C LEU A 154 -20.10 10.62 3.59
N LYS A 155 -21.32 10.96 4.02
CA LYS A 155 -21.64 12.27 4.57
C LYS A 155 -20.75 12.63 5.74
N GLN A 156 -20.56 11.71 6.68
CA GLN A 156 -19.66 11.94 7.83
C GLN A 156 -18.23 12.21 7.36
N ILE A 157 -17.73 11.46 6.38
CA ILE A 157 -16.40 11.68 5.79
C ILE A 157 -16.30 13.06 5.12
N ALA A 158 -17.34 13.48 4.39
CA ALA A 158 -17.40 14.80 3.77
C ALA A 158 -17.34 15.93 4.81
N LEU A 159 -18.04 15.78 5.94
CA LEU A 159 -18.07 16.76 7.04
C LEU A 159 -16.75 16.83 7.82
N ASP A 160 -16.14 15.68 8.09
CA ASP A 160 -14.90 15.58 8.86
C ASP A 160 -13.63 15.92 8.03
N GLY A 161 -13.77 15.98 6.71
CA GLY A 161 -12.66 15.98 5.76
C GLY A 161 -12.27 14.57 5.31
N GLY A 162 -12.19 14.39 3.99
CA GLY A 162 -11.92 13.10 3.35
C GLY A 162 -10.51 12.54 3.58
N ARG A 163 -9.58 13.38 4.06
CA ARG A 163 -8.17 13.01 4.23
C ARG A 163 -7.68 13.22 5.66
N ARG A 164 -7.20 12.15 6.27
CA ARG A 164 -6.58 12.17 7.60
C ARG A 164 -5.55 11.05 7.71
N PRO A 165 -4.35 11.30 8.27
CA PRO A 165 -3.41 10.23 8.57
C PRO A 165 -4.10 9.18 9.45
N PRO A 166 -3.97 7.89 9.13
CA PRO A 166 -4.52 6.83 9.98
C PRO A 166 -3.95 6.91 11.39
N GLU A 167 -4.74 6.59 12.42
CA GLU A 167 -4.30 6.59 13.83
C GLU A 167 -3.08 5.69 14.08
N CYS A 168 -2.88 4.71 13.21
CA CYS A 168 -1.79 3.76 13.26
C CYS A 168 -0.48 4.30 12.63
N LEU A 169 -0.51 5.48 12.00
CA LEU A 169 0.61 6.15 11.36
C LEU A 169 0.82 7.52 12.00
N ASN A 170 2.08 7.88 12.29
CA ASN A 170 2.43 9.18 12.86
C ASN A 170 2.12 10.30 11.84
N GLU A 171 1.75 11.51 12.29
CA GLU A 171 1.60 12.71 11.44
C GLU A 171 2.86 13.04 10.63
N LYS A 172 4.04 12.65 11.12
CA LYS A 172 5.31 12.79 10.40
C LYS A 172 5.56 11.68 9.35
N THR A 173 4.65 10.72 9.18
CA THR A 173 4.69 9.75 8.09
C THR A 173 4.50 10.50 6.78
N THR A 174 5.38 10.34 5.80
CA THR A 174 5.18 11.04 4.52
C THR A 174 3.93 10.51 3.82
N SER A 175 2.97 11.38 3.51
CA SER A 175 2.14 11.20 2.33
C SER A 175 2.30 12.39 1.41
N TYR A 176 2.62 12.11 0.16
CA TYR A 176 2.40 13.03 -0.93
C TYR A 176 1.95 12.23 -2.17
N GLY A 177 0.70 12.51 -2.57
CA GLY A 177 0.25 12.89 -3.91
C GLY A 177 0.43 11.96 -5.11
N LEU A 178 -0.70 11.59 -5.74
CA LEU A 178 -0.87 11.38 -7.20
C LEU A 178 0.22 10.53 -7.89
N HIS A 179 0.26 9.22 -7.61
CA HIS A 179 1.16 8.32 -8.35
C HIS A 179 0.42 7.46 -9.36
N THR A 180 1.00 7.40 -10.55
CA THR A 180 0.68 6.41 -11.58
C THR A 180 1.28 5.08 -11.14
N THR A 181 0.47 4.11 -10.76
CA THR A 181 0.95 2.73 -10.62
C THR A 181 1.15 2.13 -12.02
N TYR A 182 1.96 1.08 -12.14
CA TYR A 182 2.08 0.31 -13.37
C TYR A 182 1.58 -1.11 -13.09
N ASN A 183 0.85 -1.68 -14.07
CA ASN A 183 0.27 -3.01 -13.95
C ASN A 183 1.38 -4.05 -13.90
N ARG A 184 1.44 -4.85 -12.85
CA ARG A 184 1.76 -6.27 -12.97
C ARG A 184 1.00 -7.01 -11.87
N PHE A 185 -0.10 -7.65 -12.24
CA PHE A 185 -0.75 -8.63 -11.37
C PHE A 185 -0.26 -10.04 -11.73
N ASN A 186 0.88 -10.38 -11.11
CA ASN A 186 1.40 -11.70 -10.72
C ASN A 186 2.86 -11.59 -10.18
N ALA A 187 3.26 -10.45 -9.61
CA ALA A 187 4.44 -9.84 -10.20
C ALA A 187 5.75 -9.83 -9.47
N ILE A 188 5.81 -10.02 -8.15
CA ILE A 188 7.09 -10.19 -7.46
C ILE A 188 6.96 -11.11 -6.24
N SER A 189 7.64 -12.24 -6.30
CA SER A 189 7.88 -13.20 -5.22
C SER A 189 9.10 -12.78 -4.38
N LEU A 190 9.42 -13.51 -3.29
CA LEU A 190 10.74 -13.35 -2.65
C LEU A 190 11.89 -13.60 -3.65
N GLY A 191 11.62 -14.34 -4.75
CA GLY A 191 12.51 -14.48 -5.90
C GLY A 191 12.87 -13.15 -6.53
N ASP A 192 11.94 -12.22 -6.76
CA ASP A 192 12.32 -10.96 -7.43
C ASP A 192 12.97 -9.94 -6.50
N TRP A 193 12.71 -10.00 -5.18
CA TRP A 193 13.59 -9.33 -4.20
C TRP A 193 15.03 -9.83 -4.37
N SER A 194 15.18 -11.14 -4.49
CA SER A 194 16.49 -11.78 -4.63
C SER A 194 17.14 -11.39 -5.96
N THR A 195 16.41 -11.45 -7.07
CA THR A 195 16.88 -11.01 -8.40
C THR A 195 17.27 -9.54 -8.40
N MET A 196 16.45 -8.66 -7.83
CA MET A 196 16.74 -7.23 -7.81
C MET A 196 18.00 -6.93 -6.98
N ILE A 197 18.16 -7.56 -5.81
CA ILE A 197 19.38 -7.41 -5.00
C ILE A 197 20.58 -7.95 -5.79
N LYS A 198 20.47 -9.13 -6.41
CA LYS A 198 21.52 -9.75 -7.23
C LYS A 198 21.92 -8.91 -8.43
N ASP A 199 20.97 -8.30 -9.11
CA ASP A 199 21.22 -7.48 -10.30
C ASP A 199 21.85 -6.13 -9.98
N ALA A 200 21.75 -5.68 -8.71
CA ALA A 200 22.31 -4.41 -8.27
C ALA A 200 23.84 -4.42 -8.36
N ARG A 201 24.39 -3.40 -9.02
CA ARG A 201 25.82 -3.23 -9.31
C ARG A 201 26.46 -2.01 -8.67
N GLU A 202 25.68 -1.12 -8.08
CA GLU A 202 26.22 0.13 -7.53
C GLU A 202 25.80 0.36 -6.09
N PHE A 203 24.53 0.14 -5.76
CA PHE A 203 24.07 0.27 -4.38
C PHE A 203 22.77 -0.50 -4.16
N VAL A 204 22.53 -0.87 -2.89
CA VAL A 204 21.24 -1.38 -2.44
C VAL A 204 20.82 -0.64 -1.17
N SER A 205 19.56 -0.23 -1.11
CA SER A 205 18.94 0.29 0.11
C SER A 205 17.63 -0.45 0.40
N ILE A 206 17.46 -0.91 1.64
CA ILE A 206 16.21 -1.54 2.09
C ILE A 206 15.61 -0.71 3.22
N VAL A 207 14.37 -0.27 3.04
CA VAL A 207 13.54 0.38 4.06
C VAL A 207 12.62 -0.64 4.73
N MET A 208 12.88 -0.86 6.02
CA MET A 208 12.22 -1.88 6.83
C MET A 208 11.44 -1.25 7.98
N PRO A 209 10.14 -0.98 7.81
CA PRO A 209 9.35 -0.34 8.85
C PRO A 209 9.17 -1.20 10.12
N LYS A 210 9.35 -2.52 10.05
CA LYS A 210 9.30 -3.42 11.22
C LYS A 210 10.63 -4.11 11.54
N GLY A 211 11.49 -4.39 10.57
CA GLY A 211 12.75 -5.15 10.73
C GLY A 211 12.65 -6.59 11.29
N LEU A 212 11.54 -6.94 11.97
CA LEU A 212 11.40 -8.15 12.80
C LEU A 212 11.24 -9.43 12.00
N LYS A 213 10.40 -9.42 10.96
CA LYS A 213 10.01 -10.65 10.24
C LYS A 213 10.89 -10.98 9.05
N VAL A 214 11.58 -10.01 8.44
CA VAL A 214 12.42 -10.28 7.27
C VAL A 214 13.74 -10.96 7.64
N ARG A 215 14.21 -10.83 8.88
CA ARG A 215 15.38 -11.59 9.34
C ARG A 215 15.15 -13.11 9.33
N THR A 216 13.89 -13.53 9.28
CA THR A 216 13.48 -14.95 9.25
C THR A 216 12.83 -15.33 7.93
N ARG A 217 12.84 -14.45 6.92
CA ARG A 217 12.34 -14.78 5.58
C ARG A 217 13.47 -15.39 4.76
N SER A 218 13.18 -16.54 4.15
CA SER A 218 14.04 -17.16 3.15
C SER A 218 13.88 -16.45 1.80
N PHE A 219 15.01 -16.03 1.23
CA PHE A 219 15.16 -15.47 -0.10
C PHE A 219 15.69 -16.55 -1.04
N GLN A 220 15.36 -16.49 -2.33
CA GLN A 220 15.84 -17.47 -3.30
C GLN A 220 17.22 -17.09 -3.82
N MET A 221 18.20 -17.91 -3.49
CA MET A 221 19.57 -17.83 -3.94
C MET A 221 19.81 -18.92 -4.99
N ASN A 222 19.81 -18.51 -6.26
CA ASN A 222 19.93 -19.39 -7.42
C ASN A 222 18.67 -20.27 -7.51
N ASP A 223 18.57 -21.15 -8.50
CA ASP A 223 17.30 -21.80 -8.80
C ASP A 223 16.78 -22.72 -7.67
N LEU A 224 17.56 -22.97 -6.60
CA LEU A 224 17.24 -23.99 -5.57
C LEU A 224 17.70 -23.70 -4.11
N GLU A 225 18.50 -22.67 -3.80
CA GLU A 225 19.00 -22.46 -2.42
C GLU A 225 18.23 -21.35 -1.69
N GLU A 226 17.83 -21.59 -0.44
CA GLU A 226 17.21 -20.57 0.41
C GLU A 226 18.28 -19.83 1.24
N ALA A 227 18.31 -18.50 1.15
CA ALA A 227 19.25 -17.65 1.89
C ALA A 227 18.49 -16.65 2.79
N GLN A 228 19.05 -16.27 3.93
CA GLN A 228 18.47 -15.17 4.72
C GLN A 228 18.96 -13.82 4.16
N LEU A 229 18.28 -12.72 4.49
CA LEU A 229 18.71 -11.38 4.06
C LEU A 229 20.17 -11.07 4.47
N ALA A 230 20.60 -11.57 5.63
CA ALA A 230 21.98 -11.39 6.09
C ALA A 230 23.00 -12.00 5.13
N ASP A 231 22.66 -13.12 4.47
CA ASP A 231 23.54 -13.80 3.52
C ASP A 231 23.61 -13.03 2.20
N LEU A 232 22.47 -12.50 1.74
CA LEU A 232 22.45 -11.59 0.59
C LEU A 232 23.25 -10.31 0.83
N ILE A 233 23.20 -9.75 2.04
CA ILE A 233 24.01 -8.58 2.41
C ILE A 233 25.49 -8.95 2.37
N ARG A 234 25.89 -10.10 2.92
CA ARG A 234 27.29 -10.56 2.87
C ARG A 234 27.78 -10.73 1.44
N LEU A 235 27.03 -11.47 0.61
CA LEU A 235 27.33 -11.66 -0.81
C LEU A 235 27.53 -10.32 -1.52
N LYS A 236 26.59 -9.38 -1.33
CA LYS A 236 26.68 -8.06 -1.99
C LYS A 236 27.85 -7.22 -1.52
N THR A 237 28.13 -7.21 -0.22
CA THR A 237 29.09 -6.28 0.37
C THR A 237 30.52 -6.82 0.36
N LEU A 238 30.69 -8.11 0.62
CA LEU A 238 31.99 -8.79 0.67
C LEU A 238 32.43 -9.23 -0.71
N ASP A 239 31.58 -9.93 -1.47
CA ASP A 239 31.98 -10.55 -2.73
C ASP A 239 31.80 -9.57 -3.89
N ASP A 240 30.60 -9.02 -4.07
CA ASP A 240 30.32 -8.09 -5.19
C ASP A 240 30.83 -6.67 -4.92
N HIS A 241 31.29 -6.41 -3.70
CA HIS A 241 31.85 -5.12 -3.29
C HIS A 241 30.87 -3.94 -3.35
N ILE A 242 29.56 -4.20 -3.33
CA ILE A 242 28.48 -3.22 -3.46
C ILE A 242 28.04 -2.67 -2.10
N PRO A 243 28.01 -1.34 -1.92
CA PRO A 243 27.44 -0.71 -0.73
C PRO A 243 25.98 -1.12 -0.48
N PHE A 244 25.68 -1.42 0.78
CA PHE A 244 24.35 -1.83 1.22
C PHE A 244 23.91 -1.01 2.42
N THR A 245 22.72 -0.41 2.37
CA THR A 245 22.14 0.33 3.49
C THR A 245 20.83 -0.29 3.95
N LEU A 246 20.73 -0.62 5.23
CA LEU A 246 19.50 -1.09 5.86
C LEU A 246 18.93 0.04 6.74
N LEU A 247 17.75 0.53 6.40
CA LEU A 247 17.02 1.52 7.18
C LEU A 247 15.98 0.82 8.05
N VAL A 248 16.10 0.97 9.37
CA VAL A 248 15.12 0.46 10.34
C VAL A 248 14.46 1.61 11.09
N ASN A 249 13.17 1.48 11.38
CA ASN A 249 12.45 2.50 12.13
C ASN A 249 12.82 2.49 13.62
N HIS A 250 12.96 3.68 14.20
CA HIS A 250 12.95 3.86 15.64
C HIS A 250 11.58 3.44 16.21
N PRO A 251 11.51 2.77 17.39
CA PRO A 251 10.26 2.38 18.01
C PRO A 251 9.33 3.55 18.29
N ALA A 252 9.87 4.74 18.57
CA ALA A 252 9.08 5.96 18.77
C ALA A 252 8.41 6.48 17.48
N SER A 253 8.87 6.04 16.30
CA SER A 253 8.25 6.38 15.02
C SER A 253 6.98 5.57 14.76
N ILE A 254 6.66 4.57 15.59
CA ILE A 254 5.52 3.67 15.42
C ILE A 254 4.44 4.05 16.43
N SER A 255 3.21 4.28 15.96
CA SER A 255 2.13 4.68 16.87
C SER A 255 1.74 3.56 17.83
N GLU A 256 1.29 3.93 19.03
CA GLU A 256 0.89 2.97 20.06
C GLU A 256 -0.30 2.11 19.61
N ALA A 257 -1.24 2.68 18.86
CA ALA A 257 -2.36 1.95 18.24
C ALA A 257 -1.84 0.86 17.29
N TYR A 258 -0.79 1.17 16.52
CA TYR A 258 -0.15 0.19 15.65
C TYR A 258 0.55 -0.91 16.46
N LEU A 259 1.26 -0.56 17.53
CA LEU A 259 1.92 -1.53 18.42
C LEU A 259 0.91 -2.49 19.07
N LYS A 260 -0.21 -1.96 19.58
CA LYS A 260 -1.32 -2.73 20.15
C LYS A 260 -1.99 -3.68 19.16
N SER A 261 -2.01 -3.35 17.87
CA SER A 261 -2.63 -4.18 16.83
C SER A 261 -1.83 -5.44 16.46
N THR A 262 -0.57 -5.54 16.88
CA THR A 262 0.33 -6.64 16.46
C THR A 262 0.21 -7.95 17.25
N GLY A 263 -0.85 -8.13 18.05
CA GLY A 263 -1.17 -9.38 18.75
C GLY A 263 -0.64 -9.43 20.19
N ASP A 264 -0.33 -10.65 20.66
CA ASP A 264 -0.12 -11.06 22.08
C ASP A 264 1.07 -10.42 22.82
N MET A 265 1.67 -9.35 22.28
CA MET A 265 2.78 -8.64 22.91
C MET A 265 2.33 -7.26 23.37
N THR A 266 2.76 -6.90 24.58
CA THR A 266 2.65 -5.53 25.05
C THR A 266 3.49 -4.58 24.19
N VAL A 267 3.13 -3.30 24.20
CA VAL A 267 3.88 -2.23 23.53
C VAL A 267 5.36 -2.26 23.92
N SER A 268 5.65 -2.41 25.21
CA SER A 268 7.02 -2.46 25.74
C SER A 268 7.81 -3.67 25.20
N GLU A 269 7.20 -4.86 25.17
CA GLU A 269 7.85 -6.06 24.62
C GLU A 269 8.15 -5.91 23.12
N PHE A 270 7.24 -5.31 22.36
CA PHE A 270 7.46 -5.05 20.95
C PHE A 270 8.61 -4.06 20.72
N GLN A 271 8.64 -2.96 21.48
CA GLN A 271 9.74 -1.98 21.43
C GLN A 271 11.08 -2.63 21.81
N ALA A 272 11.10 -3.49 22.82
CA ALA A 272 12.29 -4.25 23.20
C ALA A 272 12.77 -5.17 22.06
N ARG A 273 11.87 -5.87 21.36
CA ARG A 273 12.22 -6.71 20.20
C ARG A 273 12.76 -5.91 19.02
N LEU A 274 12.22 -4.71 18.77
CA LEU A 274 12.75 -3.80 17.74
C LEU A 274 14.18 -3.36 18.08
N ASN A 275 14.43 -2.99 19.34
CA ASN A 275 15.76 -2.65 19.83
C ASN A 275 16.74 -3.82 19.68
N GLU A 276 16.32 -5.03 20.05
CA GLU A 276 17.14 -6.23 19.93
C GLU A 276 17.49 -6.55 18.46
N THR A 277 16.50 -6.41 17.58
CA THR A 277 16.69 -6.59 16.14
C THR A 277 17.70 -5.59 15.57
N PHE A 278 17.60 -4.31 15.98
CA PHE A 278 18.57 -3.29 15.57
C PHE A 278 19.99 -3.64 16.03
N LYS A 279 20.16 -4.08 17.29
CA LYS A 279 21.48 -4.53 17.80
C LYS A 279 22.06 -5.67 16.97
N LYS A 280 21.24 -6.64 16.56
CA LYS A 280 21.69 -7.75 15.71
C LYS A 280 22.16 -7.28 14.33
N TRP A 281 21.48 -6.29 13.75
CA TRP A 281 21.92 -5.69 12.49
C TRP A 281 23.21 -4.89 12.64
N LYS A 282 23.37 -4.09 13.71
CA LYS A 282 24.64 -3.38 13.99
C LYS A 282 25.80 -4.35 14.21
N LYS A 283 25.56 -5.49 14.86
CA LYS A 283 26.59 -6.55 14.97
C LYS A 283 27.03 -7.07 13.59
N LEU A 284 26.07 -7.31 12.67
CA LEU A 284 26.40 -7.72 11.30
C LEU A 284 27.19 -6.63 10.54
N GLU A 285 26.87 -5.35 10.76
CA GLU A 285 27.63 -4.20 10.25
C GLU A 285 29.08 -4.21 10.73
N GLU A 286 29.30 -4.42 12.02
CA GLU A 286 30.65 -4.55 12.59
C GLU A 286 31.42 -5.74 11.99
N GLU A 287 30.77 -6.91 11.89
CA GLU A 287 31.36 -8.12 11.31
C GLU A 287 31.78 -7.91 9.85
N ILE A 288 30.92 -7.32 9.02
CA ILE A 288 31.20 -7.04 7.61
C ILE A 288 32.29 -5.98 7.48
N THR A 289 32.26 -4.93 8.29
CA THR A 289 33.27 -3.87 8.26
C THR A 289 34.65 -4.41 8.62
N ALA A 290 34.73 -5.27 9.64
CA ALA A 290 35.96 -5.94 10.04
C ALA A 290 36.54 -6.82 8.91
N GLN A 291 35.69 -7.52 8.15
CA GLN A 291 36.11 -8.37 7.04
C GLN A 291 36.46 -7.57 5.78
N ALA A 292 35.69 -6.54 5.45
CA ALA A 292 35.85 -5.74 4.23
C ALA A 292 36.95 -4.67 4.33
N GLY A 293 37.40 -4.36 5.55
CA GLY A 293 38.40 -3.32 5.83
C GLY A 293 37.92 -1.88 5.62
N LYS A 294 36.62 -1.69 5.33
CA LYS A 294 35.96 -0.38 5.19
C LYS A 294 34.45 -0.54 5.35
N GLU A 295 33.75 0.55 5.63
CA GLU A 295 32.30 0.58 5.74
C GLU A 295 31.67 0.29 4.36
N ARG A 296 31.01 -0.87 4.23
CA ARG A 296 30.27 -1.27 3.02
C ARG A 296 28.84 -1.70 3.30
N PHE A 297 28.56 -2.12 4.53
CA PHE A 297 27.21 -2.31 5.02
C PHE A 297 26.95 -1.22 6.06
N LYS A 298 25.79 -0.58 6.03
CA LYS A 298 25.36 0.39 7.04
C LYS A 298 23.96 0.09 7.52
N VAL A 299 23.74 0.17 8.82
CA VAL A 299 22.41 0.05 9.43
C VAL A 299 22.05 1.38 10.07
N LEU A 300 21.05 2.04 9.49
CA LEU A 300 20.57 3.33 9.92
C LEU A 300 19.26 3.21 10.67
N ARG A 301 19.15 3.98 11.75
CA ARG A 301 17.93 4.08 12.53
C ARG A 301 17.22 5.40 12.25
N VAL A 302 15.99 5.33 11.77
CA VAL A 302 15.24 6.53 11.36
C VAL A 302 14.20 6.89 12.42
N GLU A 303 14.31 8.09 12.98
CA GLU A 303 13.35 8.66 13.90
C GLU A 303 12.45 9.69 13.21
N GLY A 304 11.15 9.66 13.53
CA GLY A 304 10.22 10.72 13.16
C GLY A 304 9.88 10.81 11.66
N LEU A 305 10.34 9.89 10.82
CA LEU A 305 9.95 9.81 9.40
C LEU A 305 9.72 8.34 9.05
N GLN A 306 8.56 8.03 8.47
CA GLN A 306 8.19 6.67 8.11
C GLN A 306 7.53 6.62 6.72
N LEU A 307 7.88 5.60 5.94
CA LEU A 307 7.16 5.23 4.72
C LEU A 307 5.99 4.30 5.06
N GLN A 308 4.89 4.45 4.32
CA GLN A 308 3.69 3.61 4.46
C GLN A 308 3.83 2.23 3.80
N TYR A 309 5.02 1.92 3.29
CA TYR A 309 5.34 0.72 2.53
C TYR A 309 6.72 0.19 2.94
N ARG A 310 6.98 -1.09 2.65
CA ARG A 310 8.34 -1.61 2.54
C ARG A 310 8.90 -1.13 1.21
N ALA A 311 10.17 -0.76 1.17
CA ALA A 311 10.84 -0.40 -0.07
C ALA A 311 12.21 -1.07 -0.15
N THR A 312 12.56 -1.58 -1.33
CA THR A 312 13.93 -1.95 -1.67
C THR A 312 14.31 -1.21 -2.94
N LEU A 313 15.40 -0.45 -2.87
CA LEU A 313 15.90 0.42 -3.92
C LEU A 313 17.27 -0.07 -4.38
N THR A 314 17.46 -0.15 -5.69
CA THR A 314 18.74 -0.37 -6.36
C THR A 314 18.95 0.72 -7.41
N GLU A 315 20.07 0.74 -8.12
CA GLU A 315 20.33 1.73 -9.18
C GLU A 315 19.35 1.63 -10.37
N ARG A 316 18.69 0.48 -10.55
CA ARG A 316 17.80 0.23 -11.69
C ARG A 316 16.33 0.12 -11.31
N ARG A 317 16.02 -0.25 -10.07
CA ARG A 317 14.66 -0.63 -9.67
C ARG A 317 14.33 -0.18 -8.26
N LEU A 318 13.06 0.14 -8.05
CA LEU A 318 12.46 0.33 -6.74
C LEU A 318 11.29 -0.63 -6.60
N LEU A 319 11.37 -1.51 -5.60
CA LEU A 319 10.28 -2.40 -5.23
C LEU A 319 9.58 -1.89 -3.99
N MET A 320 8.26 -1.72 -4.05
CA MET A 320 7.43 -1.22 -2.97
C MET A 320 6.34 -2.23 -2.61
N THR A 321 6.16 -2.50 -1.32
CA THR A 321 5.07 -3.35 -0.80
C THR A 321 4.22 -2.52 0.14
N PRO A 322 2.93 -2.22 -0.17
CA PRO A 322 2.05 -1.56 0.76
C PRO A 322 1.97 -2.31 2.09
N ARG A 323 1.72 -1.56 3.17
CA ARG A 323 1.63 -2.11 4.53
C ARG A 323 0.18 -2.38 4.89
N PHE A 324 -0.18 -3.65 5.01
CA PHE A 324 -1.37 -4.07 5.74
C PHE A 324 -1.01 -4.55 7.17
N ILE A 325 -1.98 -4.56 8.10
CA ILE A 325 -1.77 -4.81 9.54
C ILE A 325 -1.30 -6.26 9.83
N SER A 326 -1.66 -7.19 8.97
CA SER A 326 -1.54 -8.65 8.94
C SER A 326 -0.93 -9.07 7.58
N GLU A 327 0.33 -9.45 7.59
CA GLU A 327 1.17 -9.59 6.36
C GLU A 327 0.82 -10.79 5.45
N ARG A 328 -0.42 -11.29 5.47
CA ARG A 328 -0.81 -12.47 4.70
C ARG A 328 -0.93 -12.20 3.20
N PHE A 329 -1.11 -10.93 2.82
CA PHE A 329 -1.20 -10.48 1.43
C PHE A 329 -0.06 -9.49 1.14
N ASP A 330 1.01 -9.97 0.51
CA ASP A 330 2.13 -9.14 0.07
C ASP A 330 1.87 -8.68 -1.39
N SER A 331 1.22 -7.54 -1.57
CA SER A 331 1.11 -6.90 -2.90
C SER A 331 2.37 -6.09 -3.21
N HIS A 332 3.00 -6.30 -4.36
CA HIS A 332 4.27 -5.67 -4.71
C HIS A 332 4.14 -4.75 -5.93
N HIS A 333 4.90 -3.65 -5.93
CA HIS A 333 5.01 -2.68 -7.02
C HIS A 333 6.46 -2.55 -7.41
N THR A 334 6.76 -2.75 -8.69
CA THR A 334 8.12 -2.52 -9.19
C THR A 334 8.09 -1.29 -10.07
N ILE A 335 8.95 -0.34 -9.74
CA ILE A 335 9.18 0.87 -10.50
C ILE A 335 10.56 0.71 -11.12
N ASP A 336 10.60 0.48 -12.43
CA ASP A 336 11.84 0.52 -13.20
C ASP A 336 12.32 1.97 -13.33
N ALA A 337 13.64 2.18 -13.22
CA ALA A 337 14.24 3.45 -13.62
C ALA A 337 13.93 3.66 -15.12
N PRO A 338 13.39 4.82 -15.53
CA PRO A 338 13.16 5.06 -16.94
C PRO A 338 14.48 4.97 -17.69
N ASN A 339 14.45 4.39 -18.90
CA ASN A 339 15.55 4.58 -19.85
C ASN A 339 15.75 6.09 -20.00
N ILE A 340 17.01 6.53 -19.91
CA ILE A 340 17.46 7.94 -19.84
C ILE A 340 16.98 8.79 -21.05
N SER A 341 16.29 8.22 -22.02
CA SER A 341 15.96 8.81 -23.31
C SER A 341 14.58 9.49 -23.45
N GLY A 342 13.83 9.78 -22.38
CA GLY A 342 12.48 10.34 -22.57
C GLY A 342 11.93 11.18 -21.43
N THR A 343 11.74 12.47 -21.69
CA THR A 343 11.03 13.51 -20.92
C THR A 343 11.76 14.08 -19.70
N LYS A 344 12.15 15.36 -19.81
CA LYS A 344 12.95 16.13 -18.84
C LYS A 344 12.14 16.87 -17.76
N ASP A 345 10.81 16.90 -17.84
CA ASP A 345 10.03 17.90 -17.10
C ASP A 345 9.19 17.35 -15.93
N THR A 346 9.25 16.05 -15.65
CA THR A 346 8.61 15.48 -14.45
C THR A 346 9.58 14.52 -13.76
N PRO A 347 9.90 14.70 -12.47
CA PRO A 347 10.67 13.72 -11.72
C PRO A 347 10.00 12.35 -11.86
N SER A 348 10.72 11.33 -12.31
CA SER A 348 10.17 9.98 -12.37
C SER A 348 9.78 9.53 -10.97
N LEU A 349 8.78 8.65 -10.85
CA LEU A 349 8.36 8.09 -9.56
C LEU A 349 9.54 7.49 -8.80
N TYR A 350 10.38 6.77 -9.54
CA TYR A 350 11.64 6.25 -9.04
C TYR A 350 12.52 7.37 -8.45
N ALA A 351 12.70 8.50 -9.14
CA ALA A 351 13.50 9.63 -8.64
C ALA A 351 12.89 10.29 -7.39
N MET A 352 11.56 10.41 -7.31
CA MET A 352 10.89 10.98 -6.13
C MET A 352 11.04 10.07 -4.91
N TYR A 353 10.77 8.77 -5.06
CA TYR A 353 10.91 7.81 -3.97
C TYR A 353 12.36 7.62 -3.55
N ARG A 354 13.28 7.63 -4.52
CA ARG A 354 14.72 7.66 -4.25
C ARG A 354 15.09 8.88 -3.44
N ALA A 355 14.61 10.08 -3.80
CA ALA A 355 14.88 11.30 -3.04
C ALA A 355 14.36 11.21 -1.58
N GLU A 356 13.19 10.61 -1.34
CA GLU A 356 12.70 10.43 0.03
C GLU A 356 13.52 9.40 0.82
N ILE A 357 13.94 8.31 0.17
CA ILE A 357 14.84 7.32 0.79
C ILE A 357 16.19 7.97 1.10
N GLU A 358 16.77 8.73 0.17
CA GLU A 358 18.02 9.46 0.35
C GLU A 358 17.92 10.49 1.49
N LYS A 359 16.77 11.16 1.62
CA LYS A 359 16.47 12.05 2.75
C LYS A 359 16.41 11.28 4.06
N MET A 360 15.76 10.11 4.10
CA MET A 360 15.74 9.24 5.29
C MET A 360 17.15 8.75 5.65
N VAL A 361 17.98 8.39 4.67
CA VAL A 361 19.40 8.03 4.86
C VAL A 361 20.16 9.20 5.48
N LYS A 362 19.99 10.40 4.93
CA LYS A 362 20.64 11.61 5.45
C LYS A 362 20.22 11.91 6.90
N ILE A 363 18.94 11.77 7.22
CA ILE A 363 18.44 11.94 8.59
C ILE A 363 19.04 10.88 9.51
N GLY A 364 19.02 9.61 9.10
CA GLY A 364 19.60 8.52 9.87
C GLY A 364 21.09 8.73 10.17
N ASN A 365 21.86 9.22 9.19
CA ASN A 365 23.28 9.55 9.36
C ASN A 365 23.55 10.69 10.37
N ASN A 366 22.59 11.60 10.57
CA ASN A 366 22.72 12.72 11.51
C ASN A 366 22.18 12.41 12.90
N SER A 367 21.59 11.22 13.08
CA SER A 367 20.94 10.78 14.33
C SER A 367 21.81 9.81 15.14
N GLU A 368 22.95 9.39 14.59
CA GLU A 368 24.04 8.69 15.29
C GLU A 368 24.96 9.70 15.97
#